data_AF-L7L9D6-F1
#
_entry.id   AF-L7L9D6-F1
#
_cell.length_a   1.000
_cell.length_b   1.000
_cell.length_c   1.000
_cell.angle_alpha   90.00
_cell.angle_beta   90.00
_cell.angle_gamma   90.00
#
_symmetry.space_group_name_H-M   'P 1'
#
loop_
_entity.id
_entity.type
_entity.pdbx_description
1 polymer ?
#
loop_
_entity_poly.entity_id
_entity_poly.type
_entity_poly.pdbx_seq_one_letter_code
_entity_poly.pdbx_strand_id
1 'polypeptide(L)' 'AKAMAVVRGDVDAYVHAGGQYEWDNCAPVGVAQAAGLFCARLNGEQIVYNNPQPYMPDFVICRQEIADDLLRALRTPW' A
#
# COMPACT_ATOMS: atom_id res chain seq x y z
N ALA A 1 -3.55 -6.63 12.46
CA ALA A 1 -3.93 -6.20 11.09
C ALA A 1 -2.66 -5.91 10.29
N LYS A 2 -2.61 -6.28 9.00
CA LYS A 2 -1.40 -6.24 8.15
C LYS A 2 -0.74 -4.86 8.09
N ALA A 3 -1.51 -3.81 7.81
CA ALA A 3 -0.99 -2.44 7.77
C ALA A 3 -0.40 -1.96 9.12
N MET A 4 -1.03 -2.32 10.24
CA MET A 4 -0.57 -1.91 11.58
C MET A 4 0.73 -2.62 11.99
N ALA A 5 1.03 -3.78 11.39
CA ALA A 5 2.35 -4.40 11.56
C ALA A 5 3.44 -3.53 10.93
N VAL A 6 3.18 -2.90 9.77
CA VAL A 6 4.11 -1.93 9.16
C VAL A 6 4.25 -0.68 10.04
N VAL A 7 3.13 -0.12 10.52
CA VAL A 7 3.13 1.09 11.38
C VAL A 7 3.92 0.88 12.67
N ARG A 8 3.88 -0.33 13.26
CA ARG A 8 4.67 -0.65 14.46
C ARG A 8 6.12 -1.03 14.17
N GLY A 9 6.49 -1.21 12.90
CA GLY A 9 7.80 -1.73 12.52
C GLY A 9 7.98 -3.24 12.75
N ASP A 10 6.88 -3.99 12.92
CA ASP A 10 6.93 -5.46 13.04
C ASP A 10 7.30 -6.12 11.70
N VAL A 11 6.97 -5.46 10.58
CA VAL A 11 7.29 -5.88 9.22
C VAL A 11 7.62 -4.66 8.35
N ASP A 12 8.38 -4.89 7.28
CA ASP A 12 8.87 -3.80 6.42
C ASP A 12 7.83 -3.25 5.44
N ALA A 13 6.96 -4.13 4.96
CA ALA A 13 5.98 -3.81 3.94
C ALA A 13 4.73 -4.68 4.04
N TYR A 14 3.63 -4.12 3.56
CA TYR A 14 2.40 -4.82 3.25
C TYR A 14 2.09 -4.60 1.77
N VAL A 15 2.25 -5.64 0.98
CA VAL A 15 1.92 -5.68 -0.46
C VAL A 15 0.63 -6.46 -0.63
N HIS A 16 -0.31 -5.93 -1.41
CA HIS A 16 -1.55 -6.61 -1.75
C HIS A 16 -1.85 -6.45 -3.25
N ALA A 17 -2.29 -7.55 -3.86
CA ALA A 17 -2.75 -7.62 -5.25
C ALA A 17 -3.90 -8.64 -5.33
N GLY A 18 -4.56 -8.71 -6.49
CA GLY A 18 -5.67 -9.64 -6.71
C GLY A 18 -7.04 -9.12 -6.25
N GLY A 19 -7.12 -7.82 -5.94
CA GLY A 19 -8.38 -7.14 -5.64
C GLY A 19 -8.71 -7.04 -4.16
N GLN A 20 -9.31 -5.90 -3.82
CA GLN A 20 -10.02 -5.58 -2.57
C GLN A 20 -10.95 -4.39 -2.86
N TYR A 21 -11.68 -3.92 -1.85
CA TYR A 21 -12.47 -2.70 -1.97
C TYR A 21 -11.84 -1.53 -1.20
N GLU A 22 -12.24 -0.31 -1.53
CA GLU A 22 -11.73 0.92 -0.92
C GLU A 22 -11.85 0.90 0.61
N TRP A 23 -12.95 0.39 1.16
CA TRP A 23 -13.17 0.32 2.61
C TRP A 23 -12.24 -0.63 3.35
N ASP A 24 -11.64 -1.61 2.66
CA ASP A 24 -10.69 -2.55 3.28
C ASP A 24 -9.37 -1.87 3.65
N ASN A 25 -9.05 -0.75 2.99
CA ASN A 25 -7.73 -0.12 3.06
C ASN A 25 -7.75 1.39 3.33
N CYS A 26 -8.86 2.10 3.14
CA CYS A 26 -8.91 3.56 3.30
C CYS A 26 -8.45 4.05 4.68
N ALA A 27 -8.96 3.44 5.75
CA ALA A 27 -8.53 3.79 7.11
C ALA A 27 -7.08 3.34 7.40
N PRO A 28 -6.66 2.10 7.10
CA PRO A 28 -5.27 1.67 7.23
C PRO A 28 -4.24 2.55 6.50
N VAL A 29 -4.54 2.96 5.26
CA VAL A 29 -3.68 3.83 4.45
C VAL A 29 -3.62 5.23 5.05
N GLY A 30 -4.75 5.80 5.48
CA GLY A 30 -4.76 7.10 6.14
C GLY A 30 -3.90 7.13 7.40
N VAL A 31 -3.94 6.07 8.23
CA VAL A 31 -3.08 5.94 9.40
C VAL A 31 -1.61 5.79 9.00
N ALA A 32 -1.31 4.96 8.00
CA ALA A 32 0.07 4.77 7.53
C ALA A 32 0.68 6.07 6.96
N GLN A 33 -0.08 6.82 6.18
CA GLN A 33 0.33 8.14 5.67
C GLN A 33 0.58 9.13 6.81
N ALA A 34 -0.31 9.18 7.81
CA ALA A 34 -0.11 10.03 8.99
C ALA A 34 1.13 9.63 9.82
N ALA A 35 1.52 8.36 9.77
CA ALA A 35 2.75 7.85 10.38
C ALA A 35 4.01 8.06 9.51
N GLY A 36 3.89 8.71 8.34
CA GLY A 36 5.02 8.98 7.44
C GLY A 36 5.47 7.78 6.60
N LEU A 37 4.62 6.77 6.43
CA LEU A 37 4.91 5.61 5.58
C LEU A 37 4.56 5.87 4.11
N PHE A 38 5.27 5.19 3.22
CA PHE A 38 4.99 5.20 1.80
C PHE A 38 3.74 4.35 1.50
N CYS A 39 2.76 4.94 0.80
CA CYS A 39 1.53 4.27 0.39
C CYS A 39 1.23 4.58 -1.08
N ALA A 40 1.16 3.56 -1.93
CA ALA A 40 0.93 3.72 -3.36
C ALA A 40 0.27 2.48 -3.98
N ARG A 41 -0.17 2.62 -5.23
CA ARG A 41 -0.43 1.49 -6.13
C ARG A 41 0.87 0.76 -6.44
N LEU A 42 0.82 -0.50 -6.86
CA LEU A 42 2.04 -1.28 -7.15
C LEU A 42 2.82 -0.75 -8.36
N ASN A 43 2.18 0.05 -9.21
CA ASN A 43 2.85 0.79 -10.28
C ASN A 43 3.53 2.09 -9.79
N GLY A 44 3.31 2.50 -8.54
CA GLY A 44 3.83 3.73 -7.93
C GLY A 44 2.88 4.93 -7.96
N GLU A 45 1.70 4.80 -8.57
CA GLU A 45 0.70 5.88 -8.58
C GLU A 45 0.06 6.09 -7.20
N GLN A 46 -0.51 7.28 -6.99
CA GLN A 46 -1.23 7.58 -5.75
C GLN A 46 -2.49 6.72 -5.62
N ILE A 47 -2.84 6.40 -4.37
CA ILE A 47 -4.10 5.74 -4.07
C ILE A 47 -5.23 6.78 -4.12
N VAL A 48 -6.25 6.51 -4.93
CA VAL A 48 -7.42 7.36 -5.10
C VAL A 48 -8.65 6.64 -4.55
N TYR A 49 -9.45 7.35 -3.76
CA TYR A 49 -10.69 6.86 -3.16
C TYR A 49 -11.90 7.61 -3.72
N ASN A 50 -13.09 7.18 -3.29
CA ASN A 50 -14.38 7.72 -3.69
C ASN A 50 -14.67 7.51 -5.19
N ASN A 51 -14.21 6.39 -5.75
CA ASN A 51 -14.56 6.01 -7.11
C ASN A 51 -15.99 5.45 -7.15
N PRO A 52 -16.75 5.70 -8.23
CA PRO A 52 -18.08 5.10 -8.42
C PRO A 52 -18.07 3.57 -8.33
N GLN A 53 -16.98 2.96 -8.79
CA GLN A 53 -16.66 1.56 -8.54
C GLN A 53 -15.54 1.49 -7.50
N PRO A 54 -15.85 1.23 -6.22
CA PRO A 54 -14.89 1.31 -5.12
C PRO A 54 -13.99 0.06 -5.04
N TYR A 55 -13.52 -0.42 -6.19
CA TYR A 55 -12.62 -1.55 -6.32
C TYR A 55 -11.18 -1.04 -6.37
N MET A 56 -10.31 -1.61 -5.53
CA MET A 56 -8.89 -1.33 -5.50
C MET A 56 -8.14 -2.61 -5.91
N PRO A 57 -7.52 -2.66 -7.10
CA PRO A 57 -6.88 -3.89 -7.58
C PRO A 57 -5.67 -4.31 -6.74
N ASP A 58 -4.95 -3.33 -6.20
CA ASP A 58 -3.65 -3.51 -5.58
C ASP A 58 -3.23 -2.26 -4.79
N PHE A 59 -2.27 -2.44 -3.86
CA PHE A 59 -1.57 -1.35 -3.17
C PHE A 59 -0.37 -1.89 -2.39
N VAL A 60 0.49 -0.97 -1.97
CA VAL A 60 1.58 -1.20 -1.02
C VAL A 60 1.56 -0.17 0.10
N ILE A 61 1.89 -0.60 1.31
CA ILE A 61 2.32 0.23 2.44
C ILE A 61 3.71 -0.23 2.84
N CYS A 62 4.71 0.66 2.91
CA CYS A 62 6.06 0.30 3.35
C CYS A 62 6.79 1.48 4.02
N ARG A 63 7.96 1.19 4.61
CA ARG A 63 8.89 2.24 5.05
C ARG A 63 9.42 3.04 3.85
N GLN A 64 9.67 4.33 4.05
CA GLN A 64 10.03 5.25 2.95
C GLN A 64 11.35 4.85 2.28
N GLU A 65 12.31 4.39 3.07
CA GLU A 65 13.67 4.02 2.65
C GLU A 65 13.74 2.76 1.77
N ILE A 66 12.67 1.95 1.70
CA ILE A 66 12.63 0.76 0.84
C ILE A 66 11.67 0.89 -0.35
N ALA A 67 10.97 2.03 -0.49
CA ALA A 67 9.90 2.19 -1.47
C ALA A 67 10.39 1.98 -2.92
N ASP A 68 11.52 2.59 -3.29
CA ASP A 68 12.06 2.51 -4.65
C ASP A 68 12.52 1.09 -5.00
N ASP A 69 13.20 0.42 -4.06
CA ASP A 69 13.69 -0.95 -4.27
C ASP A 69 12.52 -1.95 -4.35
N LEU A 70 11.50 -1.77 -3.51
CA LEU A 70 10.29 -2.58 -3.54
C LEU A 70 9.53 -2.40 -4.86
N LEU A 71 9.29 -1.17 -5.30
CA LEU A 71 8.60 -0.91 -6.57
C LEU A 71 9.39 -1.45 -7.77
N ARG A 72 10.72 -1.40 -7.73
CA ARG A 72 11.59 -1.99 -8.76
C ARG A 72 11.45 -3.51 -8.80
N ALA A 73 11.47 -4.16 -7.64
CA ALA A 73 11.30 -5.62 -7.53
C ALA A 73 9.94 -6.07 -8.08
N LEU A 74 8.86 -5.33 -7.80
CA LEU A 74 7.51 -5.65 -8.28
C LEU A 74 7.34 -5.52 -9.81
N ARG A 75 8.18 -4.75 -10.48
CA ARG A 75 8.14 -4.57 -11.94
C ARG A 75 8.85 -5.68 -12.71
N THR A 76 9.59 -6.54 -12.02
CA THR A 76 10.35 -7.61 -12.67
C THR A 76 9.45 -8.85 -12.80
N PRO A 77 9.17 -9.34 -14.03
CA PRO A 77 8.43 -10.59 -14.23
C PRO A 77 9.21 -11.76 -13.63
N TRP A 78 8.48 -12.71 -13.05
CA TRP A 78 9.03 -13.93 -12.46
C TRP A 78 9.16 -15.01 -13.52
#